data_AF-A0A0U1L201-F1
#
_entry.id   AF-A0A0U1L201-F1
#
_cell.length_a   1.000
_cell.length_b   1.000
_cell.length_c   1.000
_cell.angle_alpha   90.00
_cell.angle_beta   90.00
_cell.angle_gamma   90.00
#
_symmetry.space_group_name_H-M   'P 1'
#
loop_
_entity.id
_entity.type
_entity.pdbx_description
1 polymer ?
#
loop_
_entity_poly.entity_id
_entity_poly.type
_entity_poly.pdbx_seq_one_letter_code
_entity_poly.pdbx_strand_id
1 'polypeptide(L)' 'MLVECAMMCQMSVSMMSMNGQFSKAHCQLCAQVCEKCAQECAMFKDEHCQECADICRMCAEQCRKMASI' A
#
# COMPACT_ATOMS: atom_id res chain seq x y z
N MET A 1 8.37 -8.80 -2.64
CA MET A 1 7.56 -7.85 -1.84
C MET A 1 7.57 -6.44 -2.43
N LEU A 2 8.69 -5.71 -2.45
CA LEU A 2 8.75 -4.30 -2.92
C LEU A 2 8.05 -4.03 -4.28
N VAL A 3 8.36 -4.82 -5.31
CA VAL A 3 7.76 -4.66 -6.66
C VAL A 3 6.24 -4.94 -6.65
N GLU A 4 5.83 -5.98 -5.92
CA GLU A 4 4.42 -6.34 -5.77
C GLU A 4 3.64 -5.22 -5.05
N CYS A 5 4.21 -4.66 -3.97
CA CYS A 5 3.65 -3.51 -3.27
C CYS A 5 3.48 -2.31 -4.20
N ALA A 6 4.50 -1.99 -5.00
CA ALA A 6 4.44 -0.90 -5.96
C ALA A 6 3.36 -1.10 -7.03
N MET A 7 3.24 -2.32 -7.58
CA MET A 7 2.19 -2.65 -8.56
C MET A 7 0.78 -2.55 -7.94
N MET A 8 0.61 -3.01 -6.70
CA MET A 8 -0.65 -2.91 -5.98
C MET A 8 -1.05 -1.46 -5.73
N CYS A 9 -0.10 -0.62 -5.30
CA CYS A 9 -0.30 0.82 -5.12
C CYS A 9 -0.68 1.50 -6.44
N GLN A 10 0.01 1.19 -7.53
CA GLN A 10 -0.28 1.75 -8.85
C GLN A 10 -1.69 1.39 -9.32
N MET A 11 -2.13 0.14 -9.11
CA MET A 11 -3.49 -0.28 -9.43
C MET A 11 -4.52 0.43 -8.54
N SER A 12 -4.24 0.62 -7.25
CA SER A 12 -5.12 1.39 -6.36
C SER A 12 -5.36 2.79 -6.90
N VAL A 13 -4.29 3.50 -7.28
CA VAL A 13 -4.38 4.85 -7.85
C VAL A 13 -5.23 4.87 -9.12
N SER A 14 -4.97 3.94 -10.05
CA SER A 14 -5.73 3.84 -11.30
C SER A 14 -7.21 3.58 -11.05
N MET A 15 -7.54 2.62 -10.19
CA MET A 15 -8.91 2.25 -9.86
C MET A 15 -9.66 3.40 -9.19
N MET A 16 -9.05 4.06 -8.20
CA MET A 16 -9.63 5.22 -7.52
C MET A 16 -9.85 6.39 -8.48
N SER A 17 -8.88 6.70 -9.35
CA SER A 17 -8.95 7.82 -10.30
C SER A 17 -10.06 7.66 -11.34
N MET A 18 -10.41 6.41 -11.66
CA MET A 18 -11.48 6.08 -12.61
C MET A 18 -12.83 5.75 -11.93
N ASN A 19 -12.96 5.96 -10.61
CA ASN A 19 -14.12 5.54 -9.82
C ASN A 19 -14.50 4.06 -10.04
N GLY A 20 -13.49 3.19 -10.09
CA GLY A 20 -13.67 1.77 -10.36
C GLY A 20 -14.53 1.07 -9.30
N GLN A 21 -15.43 0.19 -9.73
CA GLN A 21 -16.38 -0.51 -8.85
C GLN A 21 -15.71 -1.33 -7.75
N PHE A 22 -14.51 -1.85 -8.01
CA PHE A 22 -13.75 -2.67 -7.08
C PHE A 22 -12.70 -1.89 -6.27
N SER A 23 -12.68 -0.55 -6.34
CA SER A 23 -11.64 0.27 -5.70
C SER A 23 -11.54 0.02 -4.19
N LYS A 24 -12.67 -0.14 -3.49
CA LYS A 24 -12.69 -0.40 -2.05
C LYS A 24 -12.08 -1.76 -1.69
N ALA A 25 -12.51 -2.80 -2.39
CA ALA A 25 -11.99 -4.17 -2.19
C ALA A 25 -10.49 -4.24 -2.53
N HIS A 26 -10.07 -3.57 -3.61
CA HIS A 26 -8.66 -3.49 -3.98
C HIS A 26 -7.84 -2.71 -2.95
N CYS A 27 -8.33 -1.59 -2.42
CA CYS A 27 -7.66 -0.84 -1.35
C CYS A 27 -7.49 -1.70 -0.08
N GLN A 28 -8.47 -2.52 0.28
CA GLN A 28 -8.35 -3.44 1.41
C GLN A 28 -7.20 -4.45 1.24
N LEU A 29 -7.00 -4.97 0.02
CA LEU A 29 -5.88 -5.85 -0.28
C LEU A 29 -4.56 -5.08 -0.34
N CYS A 30 -4.55 -3.90 -0.98
CA CYS A 30 -3.37 -3.03 -1.05
C CYS A 30 -2.87 -2.67 0.35
N ALA A 31 -3.77 -2.41 1.31
CA ALA A 31 -3.38 -2.14 2.70
C ALA A 31 -2.65 -3.32 3.36
N GLN A 32 -3.09 -4.56 3.10
CA GLN A 32 -2.42 -5.77 3.62
C GLN A 32 -1.03 -5.95 3.01
N VAL A 33 -0.90 -5.73 1.69
CA VAL A 33 0.38 -5.80 0.99
C VAL A 33 1.34 -4.72 1.48
N CYS A 34 0.87 -3.48 1.63
CA CYS A 34 1.67 -2.38 2.17
C CYS A 34 2.13 -2.65 3.61
N GLU A 35 1.28 -3.20 4.47
CA GLU A 35 1.66 -3.57 5.84
C GLU A 35 2.75 -4.64 5.85
N LYS A 36 2.61 -5.67 5.00
CA LYS A 36 3.61 -6.73 4.85
C LYS A 36 4.94 -6.19 4.31
N CYS A 37 4.88 -5.30 3.32
CA CYS A 37 6.05 -4.62 2.77
C CYS A 37 6.74 -3.77 3.85
N ALA A 38 5.99 -3.00 4.64
CA ALA A 38 6.54 -2.20 5.72
C ALA A 38 7.25 -3.03 6.78
N GLN A 39 6.68 -4.18 7.16
CA GLN A 39 7.29 -5.10 8.13
C GLN A 39 8.62 -5.66 7.62
N GLU A 40 8.69 -6.07 6.36
CA GLU A 40 9.91 -6.62 5.77
C GLU A 40 10.98 -5.54 5.60
N CYS A 41 10.62 -4.36 5.09
CA CYS A 41 11.54 -3.23 4.92
C CYS A 41 12.10 -2.76 6.27
N ALA A 42 11.28 -2.70 7.32
CA ALA A 42 11.72 -2.26 8.65
C ALA A 42 12.77 -3.19 9.29
N MET A 43 12.97 -4.42 8.79
CA MET A 43 14.03 -5.32 9.25
C MET A 43 15.44 -4.83 8.85
N PHE A 44 15.53 -4.01 7.80
CA PHE A 44 16.79 -3.48 7.28
C PHE A 44 17.01 -2.04 7.77
N LYS A 45 18.21 -1.73 8.24
CA LYS A 45 18.52 -0.45 8.91
C LYS A 45 19.00 0.67 7.97
N ASP A 46 19.14 0.39 6.68
CA ASP A 46 19.50 1.43 5.72
C ASP A 46 18.35 2.43 5.53
N GLU A 47 18.71 3.67 5.22
CA GLU A 47 17.79 4.80 5.07
C GLU A 47 16.67 4.51 4.08
N HIS A 48 17.00 3.91 2.94
CA HIS A 48 16.03 3.58 1.91
C HIS A 48 14.95 2.61 2.39
N CYS A 49 15.33 1.55 3.09
CA CYS A 49 14.37 0.59 3.63
C CYS A 49 13.51 1.19 4.75
N GLN A 50 14.06 2.09 5.57
CA GLN A 50 13.28 2.78 6.60
C GLN A 50 12.23 3.72 5.99
N GLU A 51 12.62 4.53 4.99
CA GLU A 51 11.71 5.40 4.25
C GLU A 51 10.61 4.59 3.56
N CYS A 52 10.98 3.47 2.92
CA CYS A 52 10.01 2.59 2.28
C CYS A 52 8.99 2.04 3.29
N ALA A 53 9.44 1.64 4.49
CA ALA A 53 8.57 1.15 5.53
C ALA A 53 7.56 2.21 6.00
N ASP A 54 8.00 3.45 6.18
CA ASP A 54 7.14 4.55 6.62
C ASP A 54 6.11 4.94 5.55
N ILE A 55 6.52 5.02 4.28
CA ILE A 55 5.61 5.28 3.16
C ILE A 55 4.58 4.15 3.04
N CYS A 56 5.00 2.90 3.20
CA CYS A 56 4.09 1.75 3.14
C CYS A 56 3.08 1.77 4.29
N ARG A 57 3.49 2.12 5.52
CA ARG A 57 2.56 2.30 6.66
C ARG A 57 1.53 3.39 6.39
N MET A 58 1.98 4.53 5.87
CA MET A 58 1.10 5.63 5.48
C MET A 58 0.10 5.18 4.40
N CYS A 59 0.58 4.50 3.36
CA CYS A 59 -0.28 3.98 2.29
C CYS A 59 -1.31 2.97 2.82
N ALA A 60 -0.90 2.06 3.71
CA ALA A 60 -1.78 1.09 4.33
C ALA A 60 -2.91 1.75 5.12
N GLU A 61 -2.60 2.79 5.89
CA GLU A 61 -3.61 3.57 6.62
C GLU A 61 -4.61 4.25 5.69
N GLN A 62 -4.13 4.92 4.63
CA GLN A 62 -5.01 5.60 3.67
C GLN A 62 -5.88 4.59 2.92
N CYS A 63 -5.32 3.46 2.49
CA CYS A 63 -6.08 2.40 1.83
C CYS A 63 -7.16 1.80 2.74
N ARG A 64 -6.91 1.64 4.05
CA ARG A 64 -7.93 1.22 5.04
C ARG A 64 -9.07 2.23 5.15
N LYS A 65 -8.76 3.52 5.13
CA LYS A 65 -9.79 4.59 5.11
C LYS A 65 -10.62 4.51 3.83
N MET A 66 -9.96 4.39 2.66
CA MET A 66 -10.64 4.26 1.36
C MET A 66 -11.52 3.00 1.27
N ALA A 67 -11.14 1.90 1.91
CA ALA A 67 -11.93 0.68 1.93
C ALA A 67 -13.19 0.77 2.82
N SER A 68 -13.23 1.72 3.76
CA SER A 68 -14.28 1.86 4.77
C SER A 68 -15.33 2.94 4.45
N ILE A 69 -15.10 3.74 3.40
CA ILE A 69 -16.02 4.76 2.87
C ILE A 69 -16.78 4.15 1.71
#